data_AF-A0A2V2F504-F1
#
_entry.id   AF-A0A2V2F504-F1
#
_cell.length_a   1.000
_cell.length_b   1.000
_cell.length_c   1.000
_cell.angle_alpha   90.00
_cell.angle_beta   90.00
_cell.angle_gamma   90.00
#
_symmetry.space_group_name_H-M   'P 1'
#
loop_
_entity.id
_entity.type
_entity.pdbx_description
1 polymer ?
#
loop_
_entity_poly.entity_id
_entity_poly.type
_entity_poly.pdbx_seq_one_letter_code
_entity_poly.pdbx_strand_id
1 'polypeptide(L)' 'MIRLGRYRHFKGGEYEVVGIARHSETREEMVVYRALYSEGRLWVRPLSMWEEIVTRDGRTCPRFTYIGEETK' A
#
# COMPACT_ATOMS: atom_id res chain seq x y z
N MET A 1 6.82 9.02 5.22
CA MET A 1 5.80 9.70 4.39
C MET A 1 5.56 8.85 3.17
N ILE A 2 4.36 8.30 3.04
CA ILE A 2 3.94 7.50 1.88
C ILE A 2 3.81 8.39 0.66
N ARG A 3 4.29 7.90 -0.48
CA ARG A 3 4.19 8.59 -1.77
C ARG A 3 2.94 8.12 -2.48
N LEU A 4 2.33 9.00 -3.27
CA LEU A 4 1.33 8.57 -4.24
C LEU A 4 2.03 7.83 -5.37
N GLY A 5 1.32 6.90 -6.01
CA GLY A 5 1.87 6.12 -7.12
C GLY A 5 1.94 4.63 -6.83
N ARG A 6 2.79 3.92 -7.56
CA ARG A 6 2.74 2.46 -7.65
C ARG A 6 3.56 1.79 -6.55
N TYR A 7 2.98 0.73 -5.99
CA TYR A 7 3.58 -0.13 -5.00
C TYR A 7 3.43 -1.59 -5.39
N ARG A 8 4.44 -2.39 -5.05
CA ARG A 8 4.38 -3.86 -5.16
C ARG A 8 4.29 -4.46 -3.77
N HIS A 9 3.28 -5.29 -3.55
CA HIS A 9 3.17 -6.10 -2.34
C HIS A 9 4.21 -7.22 -2.37
N PHE A 10 4.71 -7.66 -1.21
CA PHE A 10 5.71 -8.74 -1.14
C PHE A 10 5.26 -10.07 -1.78
N LYS A 11 3.94 -10.28 -1.96
CA LYS A 11 3.37 -11.43 -2.68
C LYS A 11 3.27 -11.24 -4.22
N GLY A 12 3.76 -10.12 -4.75
CA GLY A 12 3.83 -9.85 -6.20
C GLY A 12 2.75 -8.91 -6.75
N GLY A 13 1.57 -8.83 -6.12
CA GLY A 13 0.48 -7.96 -6.59
C GLY A 13 0.87 -6.47 -6.60
N GLU A 14 0.41 -5.74 -7.61
CA GLU A 14 0.67 -4.32 -7.77
C GLU A 14 -0.55 -3.47 -7.47
N TYR A 15 -0.27 -2.30 -6.88
CA TYR A 15 -1.27 -1.40 -6.35
C TYR A 15 -0.86 0.04 -6.61
N GLU A 16 -1.83 0.92 -6.62
CA GLU A 16 -1.64 2.37 -6.70
C GLU A 16 -2.11 2.99 -5.39
N VAL A 17 -1.25 3.74 -4.70
CA VAL A 17 -1.65 4.59 -3.58
C VAL A 17 -2.19 5.90 -4.13
N VAL A 18 -3.47 6.15 -3.83
CA VAL A 18 -4.20 7.35 -4.27
C VAL A 18 -4.31 8.42 -3.19
N GLY A 19 -4.07 8.06 -1.92
CA GLY A 19 -4.11 9.02 -0.82
C GLY A 19 -3.87 8.40 0.55
N ILE A 20 -3.68 9.28 1.54
CA ILE A 20 -3.76 8.94 2.96
C ILE A 20 -5.06 9.55 3.51
N ALA A 21 -5.83 8.75 4.22
CA ALA A 21 -7.06 9.15 4.90
C ALA A 21 -6.91 9.01 6.41
N ARG A 22 -7.83 9.61 7.17
CA ARG A 22 -7.91 9.48 8.62
C ARG A 22 -9.21 8.79 8.99
N HIS A 23 -9.10 7.69 9.71
CA HIS A 23 -10.25 6.93 10.21
C HIS A 23 -11.05 7.79 11.19
N SER A 24 -12.36 7.98 10.99
CA SER A 24 -13.15 8.94 11.77
C SER A 24 -13.27 8.56 13.25
N GLU A 25 -13.45 7.26 13.52
CA GLU A 25 -13.71 6.70 14.83
C GLU A 25 -12.43 6.55 15.65
N THR A 26 -11.34 6.07 15.04
CA THR A 26 -10.07 5.78 15.74
C THR A 26 -9.03 6.87 15.57
N ARG A 27 -9.19 7.76 14.59
CA ARG A 27 -8.23 8.78 14.17
C ARG A 27 -6.92 8.21 13.61
N GLU A 28 -6.86 6.93 13.31
CA GLU A 28 -5.70 6.27 12.71
C GLU A 28 -5.51 6.69 11.25
N GLU A 29 -4.25 6.80 10.82
CA GLU A 29 -3.92 7.03 9.42
C GLU A 29 -4.10 5.75 8.59
N MET A 30 -4.73 5.90 7.43
CA MET A 30 -5.09 4.82 6.53
C MET A 30 -4.51 5.11 5.14
N VAL A 31 -3.87 4.12 4.53
CA VAL A 31 -3.50 4.18 3.11
C VAL A 31 -4.73 3.81 2.28
N VAL A 32 -5.12 4.70 1.36
CA VAL A 32 -6.15 4.45 0.35
C VAL A 32 -5.45 4.03 -0.93
N TYR A 33 -5.78 2.85 -1.45
CA TYR A 33 -5.08 2.28 -2.59
C TYR A 33 -5.98 1.46 -3.50
N ARG A 34 -5.60 1.32 -4.76
CA ARG A 34 -6.29 0.56 -5.81
C ARG A 34 -5.48 -0.67 -6.19
N ALA A 35 -6.13 -1.81 -6.39
CA ALA A 35 -5.49 -2.94 -7.06
C ALA A 35 -5.29 -2.64 -8.55
N LEU A 36 -4.09 -2.85 -9.10
CA LEU A 36 -3.82 -2.70 -10.54
C LEU A 36 -4.09 -3.99 -11.34
N TYR A 37 -4.96 -4.83 -10.80
CA TYR A 37 -5.41 -6.08 -11.38
C TYR A 37 -6.90 -6.26 -11.05
N SER A 38 -7.57 -7.20 -11.73
CA SER A 38 -9.01 -7.45 -11.58
C SER A 38 -9.85 -6.18 -11.81
N GLU A 39 -10.92 -5.98 -11.04
CA GLU A 39 -11.88 -4.87 -11.20
C GLU A 39 -11.37 -3.49 -10.72
N GLY A 40 -10.11 -3.37 -10.28
CA GLY A 40 -9.56 -2.07 -9.90
C GLY A 40 -10.24 -1.42 -8.68
N ARG A 41 -10.72 -2.22 -7.73
CA ARG A 41 -11.40 -1.74 -6.51
C ARG A 41 -10.46 -0.96 -5.59
N LEU A 42 -11.04 0.00 -4.86
CA LEU A 42 -10.37 0.74 -3.79
C LEU A 42 -10.42 -0.01 -2.47
N TRP A 43 -9.32 0.07 -1.73
CA TRP A 43 -9.11 -0.54 -0.43
C TRP A 43 -8.52 0.50 0.54
N VAL A 44 -8.74 0.26 1.83
CA VAL A 44 -8.08 1.02 2.90
C VAL A 44 -7.34 0.06 3.83
N ARG A 45 -6.19 0.48 4.33
CA ARG A 45 -5.40 -0.28 5.30
C ARG A 45 -4.69 0.66 6.27
N PRO A 46 -4.53 0.30 7.56
CA PRO A 46 -3.74 1.10 8.49
C PRO A 46 -2.33 1.38 7.96
N LEU A 47 -1.87 2.62 8.11
CA LEU A 47 -0.54 3.06 7.70
C LEU A 47 0.56 2.21 8.33
N SER A 48 0.41 1.90 9.62
CA SER A 48 1.33 1.04 10.38
C SER A 48 1.49 -0.35 9.75
N MET A 49 0.40 -0.94 9.25
CA MET A 49 0.45 -2.22 8.56
C MET A 49 1.01 -2.10 7.14
N TRP A 50 0.86 -0.95 6.49
CA TRP A 50 1.40 -0.71 5.16
C TRP A 50 2.93 -0.59 5.19
N GLU A 51 3.47 0.13 6.16
CA GLU A 51 4.92 0.34 6.36
C GLU A 51 5.62 -0.85 7.05
N GLU A 52 4.86 -1.89 7.40
CA GLU A 52 5.36 -3.06 8.11
C GLU A 52 6.47 -3.79 7.34
N ILE A 53 7.51 -4.22 8.05
CA ILE A 53 8.53 -5.16 7.54
C ILE A 53 8.05 -6.58 7.83
N VAL A 54 7.99 -7.42 6.81
CA VAL A 54 7.56 -8.82 6.91
C VAL A 54 8.73 -9.77 6.67
N THR A 55 8.66 -10.97 7.26
CA THR A 55 9.60 -12.06 6.98
C THR A 55 8.97 -13.06 6.02
N ARG A 56 9.63 -13.34 4.90
CA ARG A 56 9.22 -14.34 3.90
C ARG A 56 10.44 -15.13 3.47
N ASP A 57 10.37 -16.45 3.58
CA ASP A 57 11.43 -17.38 3.17
C ASP A 57 12.81 -17.03 3.78
N GLY A 58 12.82 -16.65 5.06
CA GLY A 58 14.01 -16.26 5.81
C GLY A 58 14.56 -14.86 5.49
N ARG A 59 13.88 -14.07 4.65
CA ARG A 59 14.28 -12.70 4.29
C ARG A 59 13.28 -11.68 4.82
N THR A 60 13.79 -10.56 5.32
CA THR A 60 12.96 -9.43 5.75
C THR A 60 12.83 -8.41 4.61
N CYS A 61 11.61 -7.95 4.35
CA CYS A 61 11.35 -6.93 3.34
C CYS A 61 10.14 -6.07 3.69
N PRO A 62 10.01 -4.85 3.13
CA PRO A 62 8.78 -4.07 3.25
C PRO A 62 7.58 -4.86 2.73
N ARG A 63 6.44 -4.76 3.42
CA ARG A 63 5.18 -5.36 2.98
C ARG A 63 4.78 -4.79 1.61
N PHE A 64 4.99 -3.49 1.41
CA PHE A 64 4.78 -2.77 0.17
C PHE A 64 6.02 -1.96 -0.20
N THR A 65 6.51 -2.13 -1.42
CA THR A 65 7.68 -1.41 -1.95
C THR A 65 7.22 -0.42 -3.02
N TYR A 66 7.60 0.85 -2.90
CA TYR A 66 7.35 1.86 -3.93
C TYR A 66 8.13 1.51 -5.21
N ILE A 67 7.46 1.51 -6.36
CA ILE A 67 8.06 1.16 -7.66
C ILE A 67 8.00 2.28 -8.71
N GLY A 68 7.49 3.47 -8.35
CA GLY A 68 7.47 4.64 -9.22
C GLY A 68 6.13 5.36 -9.24
N GLU A 69 6.10 6.48 -9.96
CA GLU A 69 4.88 7.24 -10.18
C GLU A 69 3.97 6.52 -11.20
N GLU A 70 2.68 6.86 -11.21
CA GLU A 70 1.80 6.44 -12.29
C GLU A 70 2.26 7.14 -13.58
N THR A 71 2.71 6.36 -14.58
CA THR A 71 2.97 6.91 -15.90
C THR A 71 1.61 7.23 -16.52
N LYS A 72 1.27 8.52 -16.57
CA LYS A 72 0.10 9.02 -17.32
C LYS A 72 0.19 8.69 -18.80
#